data_AF-S7U135-F1
#
_entry.id   AF-S7U135-F1
#
_cell.length_a   1.000
_cell.length_b   1.000
_cell.length_c   1.000
_cell.angle_alpha   90.00
_cell.angle_beta   90.00
_cell.angle_gamma   90.00
#
_symmetry.space_group_name_H-M   'P 1'
#
loop_
_entity.id
_entity.type
_entity.pdbx_description
1 polymer ?
#
loop_
_entity_poly.entity_id
_entity_poly.type
_entity_poly.pdbx_seq_one_letter_code
_entity_poly.pdbx_strand_id
1 'polypeptide(L)' 'MRIDATEIEDFKDIIRDAGLDPSDFELLEEEVHLPRPARASETFRAVVRNRRTGVTRTYNVLHWVVDFADDLRDRAFD' A
#
# COMPACT_ATOMS: atom_id res chain seq x y z
N MET A 1 0.41 9.05 11.44
CA MET A 1 -0.43 7.85 11.37
C MET A 1 0.46 6.80 10.77
N ARG A 2 0.67 5.71 11.51
CA ARG A 2 1.57 4.64 11.12
C ARG A 2 0.69 3.49 10.64
N ILE A 3 0.99 2.90 9.49
CA ILE A 3 0.30 1.69 9.02
C ILE A 3 0.31 0.69 10.17
N ASP A 4 -0.88 0.26 10.60
CA ASP A 4 -1.02 -0.58 11.78
C ASP A 4 -0.92 -2.08 11.45
N ALA A 5 -0.85 -2.90 12.50
CA ALA A 5 -0.71 -4.35 12.34
C ALA A 5 -1.94 -4.99 11.68
N THR A 6 -3.13 -4.42 11.87
CA THR A 6 -4.36 -4.92 11.25
C THR A 6 -4.34 -4.65 9.75
N GLU A 7 -3.96 -3.44 9.34
CA GLU A 7 -3.82 -3.10 7.92
C GLU A 7 -2.78 -3.96 7.20
N ILE A 8 -1.68 -4.32 7.88
CA ILE A 8 -0.65 -5.22 7.33
C ILE A 8 -1.19 -6.65 7.15
N GLU A 9 -2.00 -7.14 8.07
CA GLU A 9 -2.61 -8.47 7.93
C GLU A 9 -3.69 -8.46 6.83
N ASP A 10 -4.54 -7.45 6.78
CA ASP A 10 -5.54 -7.28 5.71
C ASP A 10 -4.86 -7.24 4.33
N PHE A 11 -3.76 -6.51 4.20
CA PHE A 11 -2.95 -6.47 2.98
C PHE A 11 -2.45 -7.86 2.54
N LYS A 12 -1.94 -8.67 3.49
CA LYS A 12 -1.50 -10.04 3.19
C LYS A 12 -2.66 -10.94 2.80
N ASP A 13 -3.80 -10.80 3.45
CA ASP A 13 -4.98 -11.61 3.18
C ASP A 13 -5.58 -11.29 1.81
N ILE A 14 -5.64 -10.01 1.41
CA ILE A 14 -6.04 -9.59 0.06
C ILE A 14 -5.16 -10.24 -1.02
N ILE A 15 -3.83 -10.29 -0.80
CA ILE A 15 -2.89 -10.92 -1.75
C ILE A 15 -3.14 -12.42 -1.84
N ARG A 16 -3.34 -13.09 -0.69
CA ARG A 16 -3.63 -14.53 -0.63
C ARG A 16 -4.96 -14.87 -1.31
N ASP A 17 -5.99 -14.06 -1.10
CA ASP A 17 -7.32 -14.22 -1.71
C ASP A 17 -7.27 -14.06 -3.23
N ALA A 18 -6.36 -13.22 -3.73
CA ALA A 18 -6.06 -13.11 -5.16
C ALA A 18 -5.22 -14.28 -5.72
N GLY A 19 -4.81 -15.23 -4.87
CA GLY A 19 -4.01 -16.39 -5.26
C GLY A 19 -2.52 -16.08 -5.49
N LEU A 20 -2.03 -14.98 -4.92
CA LEU A 20 -0.64 -14.53 -5.04
C LEU A 20 0.14 -14.76 -3.73
N ASP A 21 1.47 -14.70 -3.79
CA ASP A 21 2.32 -14.81 -2.60
C ASP A 21 2.57 -13.41 -2.00
N PRO A 22 2.20 -13.15 -0.73
CA PRO A 22 2.52 -11.88 -0.05
C PRO A 22 4.01 -11.53 -0.07
N SER A 23 4.91 -12.52 -0.17
CA SER A 23 6.36 -12.33 -0.24
C SER A 23 6.82 -11.68 -1.55
N ASP A 24 5.99 -11.74 -2.59
CA ASP A 24 6.20 -11.04 -3.86
C ASP A 24 5.90 -9.54 -3.73
N PHE A 25 5.31 -9.10 -2.62
CA PHE A 25 5.00 -7.70 -2.39
C PHE A 25 5.83 -7.14 -1.24
N GLU A 26 6.22 -5.88 -1.40
CA GLU A 26 6.95 -5.11 -0.42
C GLU A 26 6.11 -3.88 -0.06
N LEU A 27 5.83 -3.72 1.23
CA LEU A 27 5.13 -2.56 1.78
C LEU A 27 6.13 -1.67 2.50
N LEU A 28 6.20 -0.41 2.07
CA LEU A 28 7.00 0.63 2.70
C LEU A 28 6.09 1.79 3.11
N GLU A 29 6.42 2.40 4.24
CA GLU A 29 5.81 3.66 4.68
C GLU A 29 6.80 4.79 4.36
N GLU A 30 6.37 5.75 3.55
CA GLU A 30 7.18 6.93 3.21
C GLU A 30 6.62 8.18 3.86
N GLU A 31 7.49 8.92 4.56
CA GLU A 31 7.17 10.25 5.09
C GLU A 31 7.42 11.32 4.00
N VAL A 32 6.37 12.06 3.68
CA VAL A 32 6.38 13.17 2.71
C VAL A 32 6.44 14.49 3.45
N HIS A 33 7.55 15.21 3.27
CA HIS A 33 7.70 16.56 3.79
C HIS A 33 6.89 17.54 2.93
N LEU A 34 5.68 17.87 3.38
CA LEU A 34 4.84 18.89 2.77
C LEU A 34 5.09 20.27 3.38
N PRO A 35 5.13 21.36 2.57
CA PRO A 35 5.17 22.71 3.10
C PRO A 35 3.88 22.99 3.90
N ARG A 36 4.02 23.65 5.05
CA ARG A 36 2.89 23.93 5.95
C ARG A 36 1.84 24.84 5.28
N PRO A 37 0.54 24.68 5.60
CA PRO A 37 -0.04 23.81 6.62
C PRO A 37 -0.58 22.50 6.03
N ALA A 38 0.20 21.41 6.14
CA ALA A 38 -0.26 20.07 5.80
C ALA A 38 -0.83 19.37 7.04
N ARG A 39 -1.90 18.59 6.87
CA ARG A 39 -2.44 17.73 7.93
C ARG A 39 -1.48 16.56 8.17
N ALA A 40 -1.38 16.09 9.41
CA ALA A 40 -0.51 14.96 9.76
C ALA A 40 -0.83 13.65 9.01
N SER A 41 -2.04 13.52 8.47
CA SER A 41 -2.47 12.41 7.60
C SER A 41 -1.98 12.53 6.16
N GLU A 42 -1.53 13.71 5.73
CA GLU A 42 -0.98 13.96 4.38
C GLU A 42 0.54 13.75 4.33
N THR A 43 1.18 13.63 5.50
CA THR A 43 2.62 13.46 5.65
C THR A 43 3.08 12.03 5.43
N PHE A 44 2.20 11.05 5.29
CA PHE A 44 2.59 9.64 5.11
C PHE A 44 1.92 9.03 3.89
N ARG A 45 2.64 8.13 3.21
CA ARG A 45 2.15 7.34 2.08
C ARG A 45 2.49 5.87 2.27
N ALA A 46 1.58 5.01 1.85
CA ALA A 46 1.84 3.58 1.72
C ALA A 46 2.38 3.32 0.31
N VAL A 47 3.54 2.69 0.21
CA VAL A 47 4.16 2.32 -1.06
C VAL A 47 4.18 0.82 -1.15
N VAL A 48 3.46 0.28 -2.14
CA VAL A 48 3.43 -1.15 -2.42
C VAL A 48 4.21 -1.41 -3.69
N ARG A 49 5.21 -2.28 -3.61
CA ARG A 49 6.00 -2.73 -4.75
C ARG A 49 5.82 -4.22 -4.97
N ASN A 50 5.46 -4.59 -6.19
CA ASN A 50 5.51 -5.97 -6.62
C ASN A 50 6.95 -6.29 -7.06
N ARG A 51 7.61 -7.24 -6.40
CA ARG A 51 8.98 -7.68 -6.66
C ARG A 51 9.12 -8.48 -7.94
N ARG A 52 8.06 -9.20 -8.33
CA ARG A 52 8.03 -10.03 -9.55
C ARG A 52 7.96 -9.16 -10.81
N THR A 53 7.11 -8.14 -10.83
CA THR A 53 6.90 -7.27 -11.99
C THR A 53 7.68 -5.96 -11.93
N GLY A 54 8.12 -5.57 -10.74
CA GLY A 54 8.81 -4.31 -10.49
C GLY A 54 7.87 -3.09 -10.40
N VAL A 55 6.55 -3.28 -10.55
CA VAL A 55 5.56 -2.21 -10.50
C VAL A 55 5.43 -1.70 -9.06
N THR A 56 5.46 -0.37 -8.91
CA THR A 56 5.28 0.32 -7.63
C THR A 56 4.04 1.20 -7.68
N ARG A 57 3.23 1.14 -6.65
CA ARG A 57 2.05 1.99 -6.43
C ARG A 57 2.16 2.70 -5.10
N THR A 58 1.66 3.93 -5.05
CA THR A 58 1.72 4.77 -3.87
C THR A 58 0.31 5.25 -3.52
N TYR A 59 -0.07 5.08 -2.27
CA TYR A 59 -1.41 5.32 -1.78
C TYR A 59 -1.40 6.31 -0.61
N ASN A 60 -2.54 6.93 -0.37
CA ASN A 60 -2.77 7.73 0.83
C ASN A 60 -3.04 6.78 2.01
N VAL A 61 -2.36 7.01 3.16
CA VAL A 61 -2.46 6.12 4.33
C VAL A 61 -3.86 5.98 4.93
N LEU A 62 -4.82 6.87 4.61
CA LEU A 62 -6.17 6.78 5.17
C LEU A 62 -7.02 5.64 4.59
N HIS A 63 -6.80 5.27 3.33
CA HIS A 63 -7.64 4.30 2.60
C HIS A 63 -6.85 3.31 1.75
N TRP A 64 -5.53 3.22 1.98
CA TRP A 64 -4.61 2.50 1.09
C TRP A 64 -4.93 1.02 0.90
N VAL A 65 -5.45 0.34 1.92
CA VAL A 65 -5.79 -1.10 1.85
C VAL A 65 -6.92 -1.33 0.85
N VAL A 66 -7.93 -0.46 0.85
CA VAL A 66 -9.08 -0.53 -0.07
C VAL A 66 -8.61 -0.20 -1.50
N ASP A 67 -7.86 0.89 -1.65
CA ASP A 67 -7.31 1.29 -2.95
C ASP A 67 -6.39 0.21 -3.53
N PHE A 68 -5.58 -0.44 -2.68
CA PHE A 68 -4.73 -1.56 -3.06
C PHE A 68 -5.53 -2.78 -3.54
N ALA A 69 -6.62 -3.14 -2.84
CA ALA A 69 -7.46 -4.26 -3.23
C ALA A 69 -8.10 -4.04 -4.62
N ASP A 70 -8.52 -2.80 -4.90
CA ASP A 70 -9.06 -2.43 -6.21
C ASP A 70 -7.99 -2.46 -7.30
N ASP A 71 -6.81 -1.88 -7.06
CA ASP A 71 -5.67 -1.94 -8.00
C ASP A 71 -5.23 -3.39 -8.27
N LEU A 72 -5.23 -4.26 -7.25
CA LEU A 72 -4.90 -5.67 -7.42
C LEU A 72 -5.95 -6.39 -8.29
N ARG A 73 -7.24 -6.12 -8.08
CA ARG A 73 -8.34 -6.66 -8.89
C ARG A 73 -8.24 -6.20 -10.35
N ASP A 74 -7.86 -4.96 -10.56
CA ASP A 74 -7.71 -4.33 -11.87
C ASP A 74 -6.38 -4.69 -12.57
N ARG A 75 -5.59 -5.59 -11.97
CA ARG A 75 -4.28 -6.04 -12.47
C ARG A 75 -3.28 -4.91 -12.65
N ALA A 76 -3.34 -3.91 -11.78
CA ALA A 76 -2.46 -2.74 -11.80
C ALA A 76 -0.98 -3.06 -11.50
N PHE A 77 -0.68 -4.31 -11.12
CA PHE A 77 0.65 -4.83 -10.76
C PHE A 77 1.20 -5.88 -11.74
N ASP A 78 0.51 -6.18 -12.84
CA ASP A 78 0.94 -7.15 -13.87
C ASP A 78 1.91 -6.56 -14.91
#